data_AF-A0A940ZMT6-F1
#
_entry.id   AF-A0A940ZMT6-F1
#
_cell.length_a   1.000
_cell.length_b   1.000
_cell.length_c   1.000
_cell.angle_alpha   90.00
_cell.angle_beta   90.00
_cell.angle_gamma   90.00
#
_symmetry.space_group_name_H-M   'P 1'
#
loop_
_entity.id
_entity.type
_entity.pdbx_description
1 polymer ?
#
loop_
_entity_poly.entity_id
_entity_poly.type
_entity_poly.pdbx_seq_one_letter_code
_entity_poly.pdbx_strand_id
1 'polypeptide(L)'
;MRHLLAILILVFIPLHLLGADECFDCHDKYKKTNHGKLDCTACHNDAKDLPHPEKLKKPGCAFCHGEAAKMYETSAHAEKQLACGQCHTVHNLAQGAKKCISCHPSVAHKSLPSTRKHLAAADCTGCHSRSVHGEINVQVNIPQPVLRETIDKDSNNRVDEKEWKDFLAYTQSVVKDTYRITRKYSARGSTHNIGEKTISCNGCHVENKVFQKAFVELVAPGQRSKLILDPHSVIPRLPVSDLYGLTSHGKSGVACRDCHASQGRISDRVCIKCHEKVYNVYKSSAHAKGSAANCTDCHDPHKVKTYKELRPSERITVCTRCHSDYEGKHTWLPHAELHFMYLECSTCHSPRSEKGMVFNIKVRTEAGERNLSYDDIAAAFGTKRSARDLIDRDLDRRIASSEIVPFFDRLKTTTRGTVAIDGSIVVTRVHHDYSEVQKRDKVCTTCHSDDAPFYQSMYLVLPERQGFSHMPVKGTVLASMPSSLALNFILLGETKLRWSDIKTLFRAKGETRREIIEDLRFRWIDIIGIFILIMVLFFIVVHIILRVVFRR
;
A
#
# COMPACT_ATOMS: atom_id res chain seq x y z
N MET A 1 -99.23 19.85 21.12
CA MET A 1 -99.12 20.67 22.34
C MET A 1 -98.15 19.93 23.28
N ARG A 2 -96.89 20.39 23.39
CA ARG A 2 -96.39 21.08 24.60
C ARG A 2 -96.39 20.10 25.81
N HIS A 3 -95.30 19.51 26.32
CA HIS A 3 -94.01 20.10 26.70
C HIS A 3 -92.94 19.02 27.03
N LEU A 4 -91.68 19.35 26.74
CA LEU A 4 -90.39 19.09 27.43
C LEU A 4 -90.16 17.73 28.14
N LEU A 5 -89.20 16.89 27.74
CA LEU A 5 -87.72 17.04 27.72
C LEU A 5 -87.09 17.06 29.12
N ALA A 6 -86.59 15.91 29.57
CA ALA A 6 -85.56 15.77 30.61
C ALA A 6 -84.88 14.41 30.49
N ILE A 7 -83.97 14.26 29.52
CA ILE A 7 -83.00 13.16 29.51
C ILE A 7 -81.71 13.67 30.14
N LEU A 8 -81.36 12.97 31.20
CA LEU A 8 -80.18 13.08 32.04
C LEU A 8 -78.90 13.03 31.18
N ILE A 9 -78.27 14.18 30.92
CA ILE A 9 -76.86 14.21 30.48
C ILE A 9 -76.04 14.42 31.75
N LEU A 10 -75.50 13.31 32.25
CA LEU A 10 -74.44 13.29 33.25
C LEU A 10 -73.23 14.00 32.65
N VAL A 11 -73.05 15.22 33.11
CA VAL A 11 -71.89 16.07 32.89
C VAL A 11 -70.67 15.39 33.53
N PHE A 12 -69.94 14.59 32.74
CA PHE A 12 -68.53 14.36 33.01
C PHE A 12 -67.77 15.60 32.53
N ILE A 13 -67.67 16.61 33.39
CA ILE A 13 -66.60 17.61 33.28
C ILE A 13 -65.30 16.85 33.54
N PRO A 14 -64.34 16.79 32.62
CA PRO A 14 -62.97 16.62 33.04
C PRO A 14 -62.61 17.89 33.80
N LEU A 15 -62.65 17.80 35.14
CA LEU A 15 -61.78 18.63 35.96
C LEU A 15 -60.38 18.43 35.38
N HIS A 16 -59.64 19.53 35.16
CA HIS A 16 -58.29 19.66 34.58
C HIS A 16 -58.25 20.55 33.32
N LEU A 17 -58.75 21.78 33.46
CA LEU A 17 -58.25 22.95 32.73
C LEU A 17 -58.15 24.12 33.73
N LEU A 18 -57.34 23.97 34.77
CA LEU A 18 -56.77 25.11 35.50
C LEU A 18 -55.46 25.42 34.78
N GLY A 19 -55.59 26.29 33.78
CA GLY A 19 -54.61 26.51 32.73
C GLY A 19 -53.39 27.31 33.20
N ALA A 20 -52.28 27.12 32.49
CA ALA A 20 -51.02 27.84 32.65
C ALA A 20 -51.12 29.38 32.75
N ASP A 21 -52.25 29.98 32.43
CA ASP A 21 -52.49 31.42 32.46
C ASP A 21 -52.37 32.04 33.87
N GLU A 22 -52.83 31.36 34.93
CA GLU A 22 -52.73 31.88 36.32
C GLU A 22 -51.28 31.94 36.83
N CYS A 23 -50.39 31.09 36.29
CA CYS A 23 -48.98 31.07 36.67
C CYS A 23 -48.22 32.25 36.06
N PHE A 24 -48.60 32.65 34.84
CA PHE A 24 -47.93 33.73 34.11
C PHE A 24 -48.26 35.12 34.65
N ASP A 25 -49.30 35.26 35.48
CA ASP A 25 -49.58 36.50 36.20
C ASP A 25 -48.43 36.88 37.15
N CYS A 26 -47.69 35.89 37.68
CA CYS A 26 -46.48 36.10 38.48
C CYS A 26 -45.17 35.68 37.76
N HIS A 27 -45.23 34.81 36.74
CA HIS A 27 -44.07 34.23 36.04
C HIS A 27 -43.98 34.58 34.54
N ASP A 28 -44.44 35.76 34.13
CA ASP A 28 -44.50 36.27 32.75
C ASP A 28 -43.19 36.11 31.93
N LYS A 29 -42.03 36.22 32.59
CA LYS A 29 -40.69 36.08 31.98
C LYS A 29 -40.48 34.74 31.27
N TYR A 30 -41.22 33.70 31.64
CA TYR A 30 -41.07 32.34 31.12
C TYR A 30 -41.85 32.08 29.83
N LYS A 31 -42.82 32.94 29.50
CA LYS A 31 -43.67 32.83 28.30
C LYS A 31 -42.87 32.84 26.98
N LYS A 32 -41.69 33.47 26.97
CA LYS A 32 -40.82 33.60 25.79
C LYS A 32 -39.75 32.51 25.66
N THR A 33 -39.76 31.51 26.55
CA THR A 33 -38.74 30.45 26.58
C THR A 33 -39.10 29.30 25.63
N ASN A 34 -38.12 28.48 25.27
CA ASN A 34 -38.36 27.31 24.39
C ASN A 34 -39.36 26.31 24.99
N HIS A 35 -39.50 26.27 26.32
CA HIS A 35 -40.46 25.45 27.05
C HIS A 35 -41.68 26.24 27.54
N GLY A 36 -41.80 27.53 27.23
CA GLY A 36 -42.87 28.41 27.73
C GLY A 36 -44.27 28.08 27.22
N LYS A 37 -44.38 27.10 26.31
CA LYS A 37 -45.65 26.52 25.84
C LYS A 37 -46.07 25.26 26.60
N LEU A 38 -45.21 24.73 27.47
CA LEU A 38 -45.55 23.60 28.34
C LEU A 38 -46.21 24.12 29.60
N ASP A 39 -47.10 23.32 30.17
CA ASP A 39 -47.66 23.60 31.50
C ASP A 39 -46.54 23.63 32.54
N CYS A 40 -46.63 24.58 33.49
CA CYS A 40 -45.60 24.78 34.52
C CYS A 40 -45.38 23.50 35.35
N THR A 41 -46.47 22.76 35.60
CA THR A 41 -46.47 21.47 36.31
C THR A 41 -45.77 20.37 35.54
N ALA A 42 -45.67 20.43 34.21
CA ALA A 42 -44.96 19.44 33.40
C ALA A 42 -43.48 19.31 33.78
N CYS A 43 -42.89 20.37 34.33
CA CYS A 43 -41.55 20.36 34.92
C CYS A 43 -41.60 20.36 36.46
N HIS A 44 -42.58 21.05 37.07
CA HIS A 44 -42.75 21.21 38.50
C HIS A 44 -43.95 20.42 39.05
N ASN A 45 -43.87 19.09 39.01
CA ASN A 45 -44.88 18.21 39.64
C ASN A 45 -44.95 18.35 41.18
N ASP A 46 -44.01 19.10 41.77
CA ASP A 46 -43.91 19.37 43.19
C ASP A 46 -44.59 20.68 43.62
N ALA A 47 -45.07 21.49 42.67
CA ALA A 47 -45.90 22.67 42.93
C ALA A 47 -47.35 22.24 43.23
N LYS A 48 -47.60 21.84 44.48
CA LYS A 48 -48.92 21.34 44.93
C LYS A 48 -49.84 22.42 45.50
N ASP A 49 -49.26 23.55 45.94
CA ASP A 49 -49.96 24.67 46.57
C ASP A 49 -49.62 25.97 45.84
N LEU A 50 -50.60 26.86 45.61
CA LEU A 50 -50.41 28.18 45.00
C LEU A 50 -50.94 29.28 45.94
N PRO A 51 -50.14 30.30 46.32
CA PRO A 51 -48.73 30.49 45.96
C PRO A 51 -47.82 29.41 46.60
N HIS A 52 -46.85 28.91 45.84
CA HIS A 52 -45.94 27.85 46.29
C HIS A 52 -44.76 28.42 47.10
N PRO A 53 -44.08 27.61 47.93
CA PRO A 53 -42.83 28.00 48.59
C PRO A 53 -41.75 28.48 47.60
N GLU A 54 -40.89 29.43 48.00
CA GLU A 54 -39.90 30.07 47.10
C GLU A 54 -38.96 29.13 46.34
N LYS A 55 -38.75 27.89 46.81
CA LYS A 55 -37.77 26.95 46.24
C LYS A 55 -38.39 25.60 45.93
N LEU A 56 -38.96 25.48 44.74
CA LEU A 56 -39.31 24.19 44.15
C LEU A 56 -38.05 23.38 43.80
N LYS A 57 -38.18 22.06 43.72
CA LYS A 57 -37.13 21.16 43.23
C LYS A 57 -36.82 21.51 41.79
N LYS A 58 -35.52 21.50 41.46
CA LYS A 58 -35.07 21.76 40.09
C LYS A 58 -35.48 20.60 39.18
N PRO A 59 -36.21 20.86 38.08
CA PRO A 59 -36.59 19.82 37.14
C PRO A 59 -35.36 19.18 36.49
N GLY A 60 -35.34 17.85 36.40
CA GLY A 60 -34.25 17.10 35.79
C GLY A 60 -34.40 17.01 34.27
N CYS A 61 -33.37 17.41 33.51
CA CYS A 61 -33.42 17.39 32.04
C CYS A 61 -33.63 15.98 31.46
N ALA A 62 -33.10 14.95 32.13
CA ALA A 62 -33.14 13.57 31.68
C ALA A 62 -34.56 12.96 31.67
N PHE A 63 -35.51 13.54 32.42
CA PHE A 63 -36.90 13.07 32.46
C PHE A 63 -37.57 13.17 31.09
N CYS A 64 -37.31 14.25 30.34
CA CYS A 64 -37.83 14.44 28.98
C CYS A 64 -36.76 14.23 27.89
N HIS A 65 -35.48 14.54 28.16
CA HIS A 65 -34.37 14.39 27.21
C HIS A 65 -33.54 13.12 27.46
N GLY A 66 -34.22 11.97 27.58
CA GLY A 66 -33.58 10.70 27.94
C GLY A 66 -32.52 10.23 26.96
N GLU A 67 -32.70 10.43 25.65
CA GLU A 67 -31.70 10.05 24.64
C GLU A 67 -30.41 10.88 24.76
N ALA A 68 -30.55 12.21 24.93
CA ALA A 68 -29.41 13.10 25.14
C ALA A 68 -28.69 12.79 26.46
N ALA A 69 -29.43 12.45 27.53
CA ALA A 69 -28.86 12.04 28.80
C ALA A 69 -28.06 10.74 28.68
N LYS A 70 -28.60 9.72 28.01
CA LYS A 70 -27.90 8.45 27.73
C LYS A 70 -26.62 8.67 26.92
N MET A 71 -26.67 9.51 25.89
CA MET A 71 -25.48 9.87 25.12
C MET A 71 -24.44 10.57 25.99
N TYR A 72 -24.87 11.53 26.81
CA TYR A 72 -24.02 12.30 27.72
C TYR A 72 -23.31 11.41 28.74
N GLU A 73 -24.00 10.47 29.37
CA GLU A 73 -23.44 9.55 30.38
C GLU A 73 -22.18 8.81 29.89
N THR A 74 -22.10 8.51 28.59
CA THR A 74 -20.96 7.81 27.98
C THR A 74 -19.88 8.75 27.39
N SER A 75 -20.08 10.05 27.53
CA SER A 75 -19.20 11.08 26.97
C SER A 75 -18.06 11.44 27.91
N ALA A 76 -16.97 11.96 27.34
CA ALA A 76 -15.87 12.54 28.10
C ALA A 76 -16.33 13.73 28.98
N HIS A 77 -17.40 14.42 28.58
CA HIS A 77 -17.94 15.53 29.37
C HIS A 77 -18.64 15.05 30.65
N ALA A 78 -19.28 13.87 30.64
CA ALA A 78 -19.84 13.27 31.86
C ALA A 78 -18.75 12.77 32.80
N GLU A 79 -17.70 12.15 32.27
CA GLU A 79 -16.55 11.71 33.06
C GLU A 79 -15.89 12.90 33.81
N LYS A 80 -15.82 14.07 33.15
CA LYS A 80 -15.34 15.31 33.77
C LYS A 80 -16.41 16.10 34.52
N GLN A 81 -17.59 15.51 34.76
CA GLN A 81 -18.70 16.06 35.55
C GLN A 81 -19.20 17.43 35.06
N LEU A 82 -19.17 17.68 33.74
CA LEU A 82 -19.63 18.94 33.16
C LEU A 82 -21.17 18.98 33.13
N ALA A 83 -21.80 19.74 34.03
CA ALA A 83 -23.25 19.84 34.10
C ALA A 83 -23.86 20.46 32.82
N CYS A 84 -25.06 20.03 32.44
CA CYS A 84 -25.78 20.52 31.26
C CYS A 84 -25.88 22.06 31.22
N GLY A 85 -26.11 22.68 32.37
CA GLY A 85 -26.24 24.14 32.54
C GLY A 85 -24.93 24.93 32.33
N GLN A 86 -23.78 24.26 32.26
CA GLN A 86 -22.51 24.92 31.93
C GLN A 86 -22.35 25.14 30.41
N CYS A 87 -23.11 24.38 29.60
CA CYS A 87 -23.15 24.48 28.14
C CYS A 87 -24.46 25.12 27.64
N HIS A 88 -25.58 24.75 28.24
CA HIS A 88 -26.94 25.19 27.90
C HIS A 88 -27.48 26.19 28.91
N THR A 89 -28.42 27.03 28.49
CA THR A 89 -29.26 27.78 29.43
C THR A 89 -30.62 27.12 29.56
N VAL A 90 -31.09 26.90 30.79
CA VAL A 90 -32.30 26.11 31.10
C VAL A 90 -33.60 26.64 30.46
N HIS A 91 -33.62 27.93 30.12
CA HIS A 91 -34.78 28.60 29.53
C HIS A 91 -34.56 29.01 28.06
N ASN A 92 -33.35 28.81 27.51
CA ASN A 92 -33.05 29.18 26.13
C ASN A 92 -31.92 28.31 25.55
N LEU A 93 -32.27 27.06 25.24
CA LEU A 93 -31.36 26.03 24.73
C LEU A 93 -30.66 26.43 23.41
N ALA A 94 -31.30 27.27 22.58
CA ALA A 94 -30.81 27.60 21.24
C ALA A 94 -29.98 28.90 21.18
N GLN A 95 -30.31 29.93 21.97
CA GLN A 95 -29.63 31.24 21.91
C GLN A 95 -28.39 31.36 22.82
N GLY A 96 -28.14 30.38 23.69
CA GLY A 96 -27.07 30.44 24.69
C GLY A 96 -26.09 29.26 24.69
N ALA A 97 -26.18 28.34 23.73
CA ALA A 97 -25.29 27.17 23.69
C ALA A 97 -23.83 27.60 23.45
N LYS A 98 -22.96 27.32 24.41
CA LYS A 98 -21.53 27.63 24.27
C LYS A 98 -20.91 26.80 23.14
N LYS A 99 -20.13 27.45 22.28
CA LYS A 99 -19.31 26.75 21.26
C LYS A 99 -18.14 26.02 21.95
N CYS A 100 -17.63 24.96 21.32
CA CYS A 100 -16.51 24.17 21.85
C CYS A 100 -15.31 25.05 22.25
N ILE A 101 -14.97 26.03 21.41
CA ILE A 101 -13.84 26.95 21.62
C ILE A 101 -13.96 27.84 22.86
N SER A 102 -15.17 27.98 23.42
CA SER A 102 -15.39 28.77 24.65
C SER A 102 -14.73 28.12 25.86
N CYS A 103 -14.61 26.78 25.85
CA CYS A 103 -13.92 26.00 26.88
C CYS A 103 -12.61 25.39 26.35
N HIS A 104 -12.44 25.28 25.02
CA HIS A 104 -11.25 24.76 24.36
C HIS A 104 -10.57 25.83 23.48
N PRO A 105 -9.99 26.89 24.07
CA PRO A 105 -9.45 28.03 23.31
C PRO A 105 -8.14 27.73 22.55
N SER A 106 -7.43 26.65 22.91
CA SER A 106 -6.11 26.34 22.34
C SER A 106 -5.92 24.84 22.11
N VAL A 107 -6.73 24.27 21.22
CA VAL A 107 -6.62 22.86 20.81
C VAL A 107 -5.69 22.71 19.59
N ALA A 108 -4.50 22.16 19.84
CA ALA A 108 -3.50 21.91 18.80
C ALA A 108 -3.64 20.48 18.22
N HIS A 109 -4.00 20.37 16.95
CA HIS A 109 -4.11 19.09 16.24
C HIS A 109 -2.79 18.70 15.56
N LYS A 110 -1.69 18.64 16.34
CA LYS A 110 -0.32 18.41 15.82
C LYS A 110 -0.17 17.08 15.06
N SER A 111 -1.00 16.09 15.39
CA SER A 111 -1.03 14.78 14.75
C SER A 111 -1.96 14.69 13.54
N LEU A 112 -2.80 15.70 13.27
CA LEU A 112 -3.76 15.69 12.17
C LEU A 112 -3.11 16.21 10.87
N PRO A 113 -2.89 15.37 9.85
CA PRO A 113 -2.29 15.81 8.59
C PRO A 113 -3.17 16.84 7.90
N SER A 114 -2.56 17.83 7.22
CA SER A 114 -3.33 18.89 6.51
C SER A 114 -4.42 19.53 7.40
N THR A 115 -4.09 19.85 8.65
CA THR A 115 -5.04 20.31 9.69
C THR A 115 -6.06 21.34 9.17
N ARG A 116 -5.60 22.36 8.43
CA ARG A 116 -6.48 23.40 7.86
C ARG A 116 -7.57 22.83 6.92
N LYS A 117 -7.26 21.81 6.11
CA LYS A 117 -8.23 21.22 5.19
C LYS A 117 -9.27 20.38 5.92
N HIS A 118 -8.85 19.61 6.94
CA HIS A 118 -9.77 18.83 7.76
C HIS A 118 -10.74 19.73 8.52
N LEU A 119 -10.24 20.80 9.16
CA LEU A 119 -11.08 21.75 9.89
C LEU A 119 -12.00 22.58 8.97
N ALA A 120 -11.67 22.71 7.69
CA ALA A 120 -12.55 23.34 6.70
C ALA A 120 -13.64 22.39 6.17
N ALA A 121 -13.44 21.08 6.29
CA ALA A 121 -14.28 20.05 5.67
C ALA A 121 -15.13 19.25 6.69
N ALA A 122 -14.79 19.28 7.97
CA ALA A 122 -15.51 18.54 9.02
C ALA A 122 -15.76 19.43 10.24
N ASP A 123 -16.96 19.30 10.81
CA ASP A 123 -17.30 19.91 12.09
C ASP A 123 -16.54 19.19 13.22
N CYS A 124 -16.33 19.86 14.37
CA CYS A 124 -15.62 19.25 15.51
C CYS A 124 -16.25 17.90 15.93
N THR A 125 -17.58 17.82 15.91
CA THR A 125 -18.31 16.60 16.24
C THR A 125 -18.15 15.52 15.19
N GLY A 126 -17.79 15.86 13.95
CA GLY A 126 -17.48 14.90 12.88
C GLY A 126 -16.24 14.04 13.14
N CYS A 127 -15.39 14.43 14.10
CA CYS A 127 -14.22 13.65 14.53
C CYS A 127 -14.25 13.26 16.01
N HIS A 128 -14.85 14.08 16.86
CA HIS A 128 -14.85 13.89 18.32
C HIS A 128 -16.09 13.18 18.87
N SER A 129 -17.19 13.08 18.10
CA SER A 129 -18.35 12.30 18.53
C SER A 129 -18.11 10.81 18.34
N ARG A 130 -18.62 9.97 19.26
CA ARG A 130 -18.59 8.50 19.08
C ARG A 130 -19.47 8.03 17.93
N SER A 131 -20.55 8.77 17.65
CA SER A 131 -21.46 8.50 16.55
C SER A 131 -21.44 9.67 15.57
N VAL A 132 -21.08 9.41 14.32
CA VAL A 132 -20.96 10.41 13.27
C VAL A 132 -21.63 9.90 12.01
N HIS A 133 -22.38 10.79 11.37
CA HIS A 133 -22.93 10.57 10.05
C HIS A 133 -22.33 11.60 9.10
N GLY A 134 -21.77 11.13 8.00
CA GLY A 134 -21.18 11.97 6.99
C GLY A 134 -21.58 11.56 5.59
N GLU A 135 -21.57 12.56 4.70
CA GLU A 135 -21.81 12.39 3.28
C GLU A 135 -20.80 13.18 2.45
N ILE A 136 -20.60 12.76 1.21
CA ILE A 136 -19.71 13.41 0.27
C ILE A 136 -20.52 13.79 -0.97
N ASN A 137 -20.51 15.08 -1.30
CA ASN A 137 -21.13 15.59 -2.52
C ASN A 137 -20.04 16.07 -3.46
N VAL A 138 -19.94 15.43 -4.62
CA VAL A 138 -18.99 15.76 -5.67
C VAL A 138 -19.74 16.40 -6.81
N GLN A 139 -19.31 17.57 -7.25
CA GLN A 139 -19.87 18.25 -8.41
C GLN A 139 -18.80 18.36 -9.48
N VAL A 140 -19.11 17.85 -10.67
CA VAL A 140 -18.24 17.89 -11.85
C VAL A 140 -18.90 18.81 -12.87
N ASN A 141 -18.31 19.98 -13.05
CA ASN A 141 -18.75 20.94 -14.05
C ASN A 141 -17.99 20.68 -15.35
N ILE A 142 -18.70 20.36 -16.43
CA ILE A 142 -18.16 19.98 -17.73
C ILE A 142 -18.70 20.97 -18.78
N PRO A 143 -17.87 21.44 -19.73
CA PRO A 143 -18.32 22.41 -20.73
C PRO A 143 -19.34 21.85 -21.73
N GLN A 144 -19.37 20.54 -21.92
CA GLN A 144 -20.25 19.85 -22.85
C GLN A 144 -20.88 18.60 -22.23
N PRO A 145 -22.10 18.21 -22.65
CA PRO A 145 -22.73 16.98 -22.19
C PRO A 145 -21.86 15.75 -22.45
N VAL A 146 -21.88 14.80 -21.52
CA VAL A 146 -21.20 13.51 -21.64
C VAL A 146 -22.20 12.38 -21.51
N LEU A 147 -21.97 11.31 -22.28
CA LEU A 147 -22.73 10.07 -22.18
C LEU A 147 -22.62 9.48 -20.77
N ARG A 148 -23.73 8.94 -20.23
CA ARG A 148 -23.77 8.40 -18.86
C ARG A 148 -22.79 7.25 -18.70
N GLU A 149 -22.63 6.46 -19.76
CA GLU A 149 -21.73 5.32 -19.90
C GLU A 149 -20.25 5.72 -19.76
N THR A 150 -19.94 7.01 -19.86
CA THR A 150 -18.59 7.55 -19.64
C THR A 150 -18.18 7.51 -18.16
N ILE A 151 -19.16 7.66 -17.26
CA ILE A 151 -18.93 7.67 -15.80
C ILE A 151 -19.46 6.41 -15.10
N ASP A 152 -20.45 5.74 -15.69
CA ASP A 152 -21.15 4.56 -15.17
C ASP A 152 -21.19 3.53 -16.29
N LYS A 153 -20.09 2.78 -16.45
CA LYS A 153 -19.83 1.95 -17.64
C LYS A 153 -20.73 0.73 -17.68
N ASP A 154 -21.06 0.17 -16.52
CA ASP A 154 -21.95 -0.97 -16.39
C ASP A 154 -23.43 -0.59 -16.24
N SER A 155 -23.74 0.72 -16.22
CA SER A 155 -25.09 1.28 -16.14
C SER A 155 -25.87 0.85 -14.89
N ASN A 156 -25.17 0.63 -13.76
CA ASN A 156 -25.78 0.18 -12.51
C ASN A 156 -26.25 1.34 -11.60
N ASN A 157 -26.13 2.61 -12.05
CA ASN A 157 -26.42 3.85 -11.31
C ASN A 157 -25.50 4.12 -10.10
N ARG A 158 -24.36 3.43 -10.02
CA ARG A 158 -23.36 3.52 -8.95
C ARG A 158 -21.95 3.54 -9.55
N VAL A 159 -21.28 4.66 -9.38
CA VAL A 159 -19.90 4.85 -9.83
C VAL A 159 -18.92 4.25 -8.82
N ASP A 160 -18.20 3.21 -9.22
CA ASP A 160 -17.17 2.58 -8.39
C ASP A 160 -15.79 3.29 -8.49
N GLU A 161 -14.79 2.78 -7.77
CA GLU A 161 -13.43 3.36 -7.77
C GLU A 161 -12.74 3.29 -9.14
N LYS A 162 -12.94 2.20 -9.87
CA LYS A 162 -12.35 1.99 -11.19
C LYS A 162 -13.03 2.89 -12.22
N GLU A 163 -14.35 2.95 -12.23
CA GLU A 163 -15.12 3.81 -13.13
C GLU A 163 -14.81 5.29 -12.90
N TRP A 164 -14.71 5.71 -11.64
CA TRP A 164 -14.31 7.06 -11.30
C TRP A 164 -12.91 7.40 -11.81
N LYS A 165 -11.94 6.48 -11.70
CA LYS A 165 -10.58 6.68 -12.26
C LYS A 165 -10.60 6.74 -13.78
N ASP A 166 -11.33 5.85 -14.43
CA ASP A 166 -11.49 5.83 -15.88
C ASP A 166 -12.12 7.16 -16.37
N PHE A 167 -13.11 7.68 -15.66
CA PHE A 167 -13.75 8.96 -15.94
C PHE A 167 -12.79 10.14 -15.77
N LEU A 168 -11.96 10.15 -14.71
CA LEU A 168 -10.93 11.18 -14.52
C LEU A 168 -9.88 11.14 -15.65
N ALA A 169 -9.46 9.95 -16.08
CA ALA A 169 -8.53 9.79 -17.19
C ALA A 169 -9.14 10.27 -18.52
N TYR A 170 -10.41 9.96 -18.77
CA TYR A 170 -11.16 10.44 -19.94
C TYR A 170 -11.29 11.97 -19.95
N THR A 171 -11.73 12.56 -18.84
CA THR A 171 -11.89 14.02 -18.74
C THR A 171 -10.55 14.76 -18.90
N GLN A 172 -9.46 14.19 -18.37
CA GLN A 172 -8.13 14.76 -18.55
C GLN A 172 -7.62 14.69 -19.99
N SER A 173 -7.93 13.63 -20.75
CA SER A 173 -7.48 13.46 -22.14
C SER A 173 -8.34 14.22 -23.16
N VAL A 174 -9.66 14.24 -22.95
CA VAL A 174 -10.63 14.79 -23.91
C VAL A 174 -11.01 16.24 -23.58
N VAL A 175 -11.22 16.56 -22.31
CA VAL A 175 -11.76 17.85 -21.85
C VAL A 175 -10.66 18.79 -21.33
N LYS A 176 -9.45 18.26 -21.03
CA LYS A 176 -8.27 19.01 -20.55
C LYS A 176 -8.63 19.93 -19.37
N ASP A 177 -8.10 21.15 -19.29
CA ASP A 177 -8.27 22.06 -18.14
C ASP A 177 -9.66 22.75 -18.06
N THR A 178 -10.63 22.33 -18.88
CA THR A 178 -11.93 23.02 -18.99
C THR A 178 -13.02 22.48 -18.07
N TYR A 179 -12.75 21.40 -17.31
CA TYR A 179 -13.68 20.87 -16.30
C TYR A 179 -13.29 21.26 -14.88
N ARG A 180 -14.28 21.42 -13.99
CA ARG A 180 -14.05 21.78 -12.57
C ARG A 180 -14.73 20.80 -11.63
N ILE A 181 -13.94 20.07 -10.85
CA ILE A 181 -14.43 19.18 -9.79
C ILE A 181 -14.42 19.90 -8.44
N THR A 182 -15.59 20.01 -7.81
CA THR A 182 -15.74 20.49 -6.44
C THR A 182 -16.15 19.33 -5.54
N ARG A 183 -15.50 19.19 -4.39
CA ARG A 183 -15.82 18.16 -3.39
C ARG A 183 -16.25 18.83 -2.11
N LYS A 184 -17.41 18.45 -1.60
CA LYS A 184 -17.94 18.91 -0.33
C LYS A 184 -18.14 17.71 0.59
N TYR A 185 -17.33 17.66 1.63
CA TYR A 185 -17.45 16.67 2.68
C TYR A 185 -18.29 17.28 3.80
N SER A 186 -19.17 16.50 4.40
CA SER A 186 -19.86 16.85 5.63
C SER A 186 -19.79 15.67 6.59
N ALA A 187 -19.48 15.94 7.85
CA ALA A 187 -19.42 14.93 8.89
C ALA A 187 -19.94 15.57 10.18
N ARG A 188 -21.04 15.05 10.71
CA ARG A 188 -21.70 15.59 11.91
C ARG A 188 -22.01 14.48 12.90
N GLY A 189 -21.67 14.74 14.15
CA GLY A 189 -22.04 13.91 15.28
C GLY A 189 -22.76 14.70 16.35
N SER A 190 -23.16 14.02 17.43
CA SER A 190 -23.82 14.63 18.57
C SER A 190 -22.80 15.27 19.52
N THR A 191 -23.06 16.50 19.96
CA THR A 191 -22.29 17.17 21.02
C THR A 191 -22.52 16.54 22.40
N HIS A 192 -23.59 15.76 22.55
CA HIS A 192 -23.84 14.99 23.78
C HIS A 192 -23.06 13.67 23.82
N ASN A 193 -22.40 13.25 22.73
CA ASN A 193 -21.68 11.98 22.69
C ASN A 193 -20.19 12.16 22.31
N ILE A 194 -19.51 13.11 22.94
CA ILE A 194 -18.08 13.35 22.69
C ILE A 194 -17.26 12.25 23.36
N GLY A 195 -16.43 11.55 22.57
CA GLY A 195 -15.52 10.51 23.07
C GLY A 195 -14.22 11.10 23.61
N GLU A 196 -13.55 10.34 24.48
CA GLU A 196 -12.20 10.66 24.98
C GLU A 196 -11.15 10.60 23.84
N LYS A 197 -11.36 9.67 22.89
CA LYS A 197 -10.55 9.51 21.68
C LYS A 197 -11.36 9.93 20.46
N THR A 198 -10.70 10.60 19.53
CA THR A 198 -11.28 10.91 18.21
C THR A 198 -11.45 9.65 17.38
N ILE A 199 -12.32 9.71 16.38
CA ILE A 199 -12.38 8.72 15.32
C ILE A 199 -10.99 8.54 14.70
N SER A 200 -10.59 7.29 14.51
CA SER A 200 -9.30 6.95 13.90
C SER A 200 -9.26 7.36 12.43
N CYS A 201 -8.06 7.55 11.89
CA CYS A 201 -7.89 7.81 10.48
C CYS A 201 -8.54 6.71 9.62
N ASN A 202 -8.39 5.43 9.99
CA ASN A 202 -9.03 4.30 9.31
C ASN A 202 -10.56 4.37 9.36
N GLY A 203 -11.14 4.81 10.48
CA GLY A 203 -12.59 5.03 10.59
C GLY A 203 -13.13 6.00 9.53
N CYS A 204 -12.37 7.06 9.23
CA CYS A 204 -12.75 8.04 8.21
C CYS A 204 -12.36 7.64 6.79
N HIS A 205 -11.20 6.97 6.61
CA HIS A 205 -10.56 6.78 5.31
C HIS A 205 -10.72 5.38 4.70
N VAL A 206 -11.08 4.37 5.49
CA VAL A 206 -11.04 2.95 5.10
C VAL A 206 -12.31 2.18 5.49
N GLU A 207 -12.83 2.41 6.69
CA GLU A 207 -13.88 1.58 7.29
C GLU A 207 -15.30 2.13 7.03
N ASN A 208 -15.43 3.23 6.27
CA ASN A 208 -16.70 3.92 6.02
C ASN A 208 -17.52 4.25 7.29
N LYS A 209 -16.88 4.38 8.46
CA LYS A 209 -17.57 4.68 9.72
C LYS A 209 -18.19 6.07 9.72
N VAL A 210 -17.55 7.02 9.01
CA VAL A 210 -18.01 8.41 8.89
C VAL A 210 -18.78 8.63 7.60
N PHE A 211 -18.15 8.39 6.45
CA PHE A 211 -18.73 8.69 5.14
C PHE A 211 -19.42 7.45 4.55
N GLN A 212 -20.67 7.25 4.92
CA GLN A 212 -21.45 6.09 4.46
C GLN A 212 -22.11 6.33 3.10
N LYS A 213 -22.25 7.60 2.69
CA LYS A 213 -22.92 8.00 1.44
C LYS A 213 -22.05 8.96 0.65
N ALA A 214 -21.92 8.74 -0.64
CA ALA A 214 -21.34 9.70 -1.55
C ALA A 214 -22.16 9.81 -2.84
N PHE A 215 -22.16 10.99 -3.42
CA PHE A 215 -22.87 11.30 -4.65
C PHE A 215 -21.97 12.09 -5.60
N VAL A 216 -22.10 11.82 -6.88
CA VAL A 216 -21.52 12.65 -7.94
C VAL A 216 -22.64 13.28 -8.76
N GLU A 217 -22.52 14.59 -8.98
CA GLU A 217 -23.40 15.38 -9.81
C GLU A 217 -22.61 15.89 -11.02
N LEU A 218 -23.01 15.44 -12.21
CA LEU A 218 -22.54 15.96 -13.48
C LEU A 218 -23.37 17.17 -13.86
N VAL A 219 -22.71 18.30 -14.12
CA VAL A 219 -23.32 19.56 -14.51
C VAL A 219 -22.71 20.01 -15.84
N ALA A 220 -23.53 20.03 -16.89
CA ALA A 220 -23.18 20.58 -18.20
C ALA A 220 -24.38 21.38 -18.76
N PRO A 221 -24.19 22.23 -19.78
CA PRO A 221 -25.31 22.94 -20.41
C PRO A 221 -26.39 21.96 -20.88
N GLY A 222 -27.60 22.07 -20.34
CA GLY A 222 -28.72 21.18 -20.67
C GLY A 222 -28.66 19.76 -20.07
N GLN A 223 -27.64 19.42 -19.27
CA GLN A 223 -27.52 18.11 -18.61
C GLN A 223 -27.23 18.25 -17.12
N ARG A 224 -28.06 17.62 -16.31
CA ARG A 224 -27.82 17.44 -14.87
C ARG A 224 -28.12 16.01 -14.47
N SER A 225 -27.12 15.31 -13.95
CA SER A 225 -27.28 13.90 -13.58
C SER A 225 -26.60 13.62 -12.25
N LYS A 226 -27.33 12.96 -11.33
CA LYS A 226 -26.84 12.57 -10.01
C LYS A 226 -26.73 11.05 -9.92
N LEU A 227 -25.57 10.56 -9.52
CA LEU A 227 -25.27 9.14 -9.35
C LEU A 227 -24.80 8.86 -7.93
N ILE A 228 -25.01 7.64 -7.47
CA ILE A 228 -24.36 7.16 -6.24
C ILE A 228 -22.88 6.98 -6.57
N LEU A 229 -22.02 7.41 -5.66
CA LEU A 229 -20.58 7.27 -5.79
C LEU A 229 -20.09 6.38 -4.64
N ASP A 230 -19.12 5.50 -4.91
CA ASP A 230 -18.40 4.86 -3.83
C ASP A 230 -17.60 5.91 -3.03
N PRO A 231 -17.78 6.02 -1.71
CA PRO A 231 -17.02 6.99 -0.92
C PRO A 231 -15.50 6.88 -1.12
N HIS A 232 -14.97 5.67 -1.31
CA HIS A 232 -13.54 5.45 -1.54
C HIS A 232 -13.01 5.97 -2.88
N SER A 233 -13.90 6.30 -3.83
CA SER A 233 -13.51 6.97 -5.08
C SER A 233 -12.98 8.38 -4.84
N VAL A 234 -13.40 9.03 -3.75
CA VAL A 234 -13.10 10.45 -3.45
C VAL A 234 -12.59 10.71 -2.03
N ILE A 235 -12.63 9.72 -1.16
CA ILE A 235 -11.87 9.71 0.08
C ILE A 235 -10.44 9.32 -0.27
N PRO A 236 -9.43 10.15 0.05
CA PRO A 236 -8.04 9.74 -0.12
C PRO A 236 -7.81 8.48 0.69
N ARG A 237 -7.50 7.37 0.03
CA ARG A 237 -6.97 6.21 0.74
C ARG A 237 -5.66 6.64 1.35
N LEU A 238 -5.58 6.58 2.67
CA LEU A 238 -4.27 6.59 3.32
C LEU A 238 -3.50 5.41 2.71
N PRO A 239 -2.19 5.54 2.41
CA PRO A 239 -1.38 4.34 2.41
C PRO A 239 -1.67 3.68 3.74
N VAL A 240 -2.12 2.42 3.73
CA VAL A 240 -2.60 1.73 4.93
C VAL A 240 -1.58 2.02 6.03
N SER A 241 -1.91 2.88 7.01
CA SER A 241 -0.89 3.47 7.90
C SER A 241 -0.12 2.38 8.62
N ASP A 242 -0.83 1.28 8.85
CA ASP A 242 -0.40 0.05 9.48
C ASP A 242 0.66 -0.69 8.63
N LEU A 243 0.60 -0.57 7.30
CA LEU A 243 1.58 -1.14 6.37
C LEU A 243 2.69 -0.15 5.99
N TYR A 244 2.48 1.18 6.17
CA TYR A 244 3.52 2.16 5.84
C TYR A 244 4.81 1.90 6.63
N GLY A 245 4.70 1.48 7.90
CA GLY A 245 5.84 1.06 8.72
C GLY A 245 6.63 -0.12 8.14
N LEU A 246 6.07 -0.88 7.20
CA LEU A 246 6.76 -1.99 6.53
C LEU A 246 7.52 -1.54 5.27
N THR A 247 7.26 -0.33 4.76
CA THR A 247 7.98 0.24 3.61
C THR A 247 9.42 0.57 3.97
N SER A 248 10.30 0.76 2.97
CA SER A 248 11.67 1.20 3.22
C SER A 248 11.74 2.54 3.96
N HIS A 249 10.86 3.48 3.63
CA HIS A 249 10.80 4.79 4.30
C HIS A 249 10.26 4.67 5.73
N GLY A 250 9.17 3.91 5.94
CA GLY A 250 8.62 3.69 7.27
C GLY A 250 9.58 2.97 8.20
N LYS A 251 10.29 1.93 7.72
CA LYS A 251 11.36 1.24 8.47
C LYS A 251 12.53 2.15 8.81
N SER A 252 12.78 3.18 8.00
CA SER A 252 13.83 4.18 8.22
C SER A 252 13.36 5.36 9.08
N GLY A 253 12.13 5.32 9.62
CA GLY A 253 11.59 6.35 10.50
C GLY A 253 11.11 7.62 9.80
N VAL A 254 10.99 7.62 8.46
CA VAL A 254 10.42 8.75 7.71
C VAL A 254 8.93 8.83 8.02
N ALA A 255 8.47 10.00 8.48
CA ALA A 255 7.07 10.25 8.77
C ALA A 255 6.36 10.90 7.57
N CYS A 256 5.03 10.79 7.51
CA CYS A 256 4.23 11.36 6.42
C CYS A 256 4.48 12.86 6.23
N ARG A 257 4.69 13.61 7.33
CA ARG A 257 4.95 15.06 7.33
C ARG A 257 6.30 15.45 6.73
N ASP A 258 7.25 14.53 6.68
CA ASP A 258 8.58 14.80 6.13
C ASP A 258 8.49 14.93 4.60
N CYS A 259 7.49 14.28 3.99
CA CYS A 259 7.22 14.36 2.56
C CYS A 259 6.04 15.28 2.21
N HIS A 260 5.00 15.33 3.04
CA HIS A 260 3.75 16.01 2.70
C HIS A 260 3.54 17.30 3.50
N ALA A 261 3.53 18.44 2.78
CA ALA A 261 2.98 19.71 3.30
C ALA A 261 1.45 19.80 3.09
N SER A 262 0.89 19.00 2.16
CA SER A 262 -0.54 18.85 1.93
C SER A 262 -0.84 17.55 1.17
N GLN A 263 -2.13 17.29 0.90
CA GLN A 263 -2.62 16.20 0.03
C GLN A 263 -2.28 16.35 -1.48
N GLY A 264 -1.57 17.42 -1.86
CA GLY A 264 -1.14 17.61 -3.25
C GLY A 264 -0.02 16.65 -3.64
N ARG A 265 0.20 16.49 -4.95
CA ARG A 265 1.34 15.73 -5.48
C ARG A 265 2.65 16.36 -4.98
N ILE A 266 3.53 15.53 -4.40
CA ILE A 266 4.85 15.97 -3.96
C ILE A 266 5.73 16.22 -5.20
N SER A 267 6.60 17.22 -5.11
CA SER A 267 7.62 17.46 -6.13
C SER A 267 8.92 16.75 -5.78
N ASP A 268 9.75 16.50 -6.79
CA ASP A 268 11.06 15.87 -6.61
C ASP A 268 11.97 16.63 -5.64
N ARG A 269 11.73 17.93 -5.43
CA ARG A 269 12.43 18.72 -4.41
C ARG A 269 12.34 18.11 -3.01
N VAL A 270 11.25 17.42 -2.68
CA VAL A 270 11.09 16.72 -1.41
C VAL A 270 12.06 15.53 -1.35
N CYS A 271 12.14 14.74 -2.40
CA CYS A 271 13.04 13.58 -2.51
C CYS A 271 14.51 14.02 -2.43
N ILE A 272 14.86 15.12 -3.11
CA ILE A 272 16.24 15.64 -3.22
C ILE A 272 16.83 15.99 -1.84
N LYS A 273 16.01 16.41 -0.87
CA LYS A 273 16.48 16.73 0.49
C LYS A 273 17.26 15.58 1.14
N CYS A 274 16.91 14.33 0.81
CA CYS A 274 17.58 13.14 1.34
C CYS A 274 18.34 12.37 0.24
N HIS A 275 17.89 12.42 -1.01
CA HIS A 275 18.43 11.66 -2.14
C HIS A 275 19.22 12.51 -3.14
N GLU A 276 19.89 13.56 -2.67
CA GLU A 276 20.68 14.49 -3.51
C GLU A 276 21.69 13.77 -4.41
N LYS A 277 22.41 12.77 -3.87
CA LYS A 277 23.39 11.98 -4.64
C LYS A 277 22.76 11.27 -5.84
N VAL A 278 21.54 10.74 -5.66
CA VAL A 278 20.79 10.06 -6.72
C VAL A 278 20.33 11.07 -7.76
N TYR A 279 19.77 12.20 -7.31
CA TYR A 279 19.32 13.28 -8.18
C TYR A 279 20.46 13.83 -9.05
N ASN A 280 21.67 13.96 -8.51
CA ASN A 280 22.83 14.44 -9.25
C ASN A 280 23.23 13.55 -10.43
N VAL A 281 22.91 12.27 -10.38
CA VAL A 281 23.05 11.35 -11.52
C VAL A 281 21.84 11.47 -12.44
N TYR A 282 20.63 11.42 -11.85
CA TYR A 282 19.37 11.42 -12.61
C TYR A 282 19.15 12.67 -13.45
N LYS A 283 19.56 13.85 -12.97
CA LYS A 283 19.36 15.14 -13.65
C LYS A 283 19.95 15.22 -15.06
N SER A 284 20.94 14.38 -15.36
CA SER A 284 21.59 14.30 -16.68
C SER A 284 20.81 13.44 -17.67
N SER A 285 19.89 12.62 -17.18
CA SER A 285 19.11 11.68 -17.99
C SER A 285 18.09 12.39 -18.89
N ALA A 286 17.66 11.70 -19.95
CA ALA A 286 16.57 12.17 -20.80
C ALA A 286 15.25 12.35 -20.03
N HIS A 287 15.01 11.53 -19.00
CA HIS A 287 13.81 11.59 -18.17
C HIS A 287 13.76 12.84 -17.26
N ALA A 288 14.90 13.37 -16.84
CA ALA A 288 14.93 14.60 -16.05
C ALA A 288 14.77 15.87 -16.89
N LYS A 289 15.15 15.84 -18.18
CA LYS A 289 15.05 17.00 -19.07
C LYS A 289 13.58 17.39 -19.28
N GLY A 290 13.27 18.67 -19.10
CA GLY A 290 11.91 19.18 -19.26
C GLY A 290 10.90 18.62 -18.24
N SER A 291 11.37 17.98 -17.16
CA SER A 291 10.50 17.24 -16.20
C SER A 291 9.67 16.14 -16.87
N ALA A 292 10.23 15.45 -17.87
CA ALA A 292 9.55 14.38 -18.60
C ALA A 292 9.08 13.24 -17.68
N ALA A 293 9.84 12.93 -16.63
CA ALA A 293 9.39 12.06 -15.53
C ALA A 293 9.94 12.54 -14.18
N ASN A 294 9.08 12.50 -13.16
CA ASN A 294 9.43 12.75 -11.77
C ASN A 294 9.80 11.44 -11.07
N CYS A 295 10.45 11.53 -9.91
CA CYS A 295 10.79 10.36 -9.09
C CYS A 295 9.57 9.46 -8.81
N THR A 296 8.40 10.06 -8.59
CA THR A 296 7.15 9.34 -8.28
C THR A 296 6.46 8.72 -9.50
N ASP A 297 6.93 8.99 -10.72
CA ASP A 297 6.41 8.33 -11.92
C ASP A 297 6.96 6.91 -12.04
N CYS A 298 8.17 6.68 -11.53
CA CYS A 298 8.81 5.36 -11.48
C CYS A 298 8.70 4.69 -10.10
N HIS A 299 8.82 5.46 -9.01
CA HIS A 299 8.83 4.94 -7.64
C HIS A 299 7.53 5.25 -6.90
N ASP A 300 7.13 4.32 -6.03
CA ASP A 300 6.02 4.54 -5.09
C ASP A 300 6.55 4.43 -3.66
N PRO A 301 6.69 5.55 -2.92
CA PRO A 301 7.23 5.55 -1.56
C PRO A 301 6.30 4.89 -0.54
N HIS A 302 5.07 4.52 -0.93
CA HIS A 302 4.09 3.88 -0.07
C HIS A 302 3.99 2.36 -0.27
N LYS A 303 4.69 1.79 -1.25
CA LYS A 303 4.68 0.34 -1.47
C LYS A 303 5.64 -0.37 -0.52
N VAL A 304 5.11 -1.41 0.14
CA VAL A 304 5.90 -2.31 0.99
C VAL A 304 6.94 -3.07 0.16
N LYS A 305 6.50 -3.59 -0.99
CA LYS A 305 7.37 -4.23 -1.97
C LYS A 305 8.22 -3.18 -2.68
N THR A 306 9.52 -3.20 -2.42
CA THR A 306 10.50 -2.30 -3.01
C THR A 306 10.76 -2.64 -4.48
N TYR A 307 11.33 -1.70 -5.23
CA TYR A 307 11.74 -1.94 -6.62
C TYR A 307 12.69 -3.15 -6.75
N LYS A 308 13.56 -3.37 -5.76
CA LYS A 308 14.49 -4.52 -5.74
C LYS A 308 13.78 -5.87 -5.64
N GLU A 309 12.60 -5.90 -5.02
CA GLU A 309 11.79 -7.10 -4.84
C GLU A 309 10.84 -7.35 -6.03
N LEU A 310 10.73 -6.41 -6.98
CA LEU A 310 9.97 -6.59 -8.21
C LEU A 310 10.70 -7.56 -9.15
N ARG A 311 9.92 -8.46 -9.77
CA ARG A 311 10.36 -9.32 -10.86
C ARG A 311 10.70 -8.51 -12.11
N PRO A 312 11.53 -9.01 -13.03
CA PRO A 312 11.84 -8.32 -14.29
C PRO A 312 10.59 -7.82 -15.01
N SER A 313 9.58 -8.68 -15.17
CA SER A 313 8.30 -8.32 -15.78
C SER A 313 7.57 -7.20 -15.04
N GLU A 314 7.52 -7.25 -13.70
CA GLU A 314 6.94 -6.19 -12.87
C GLU A 314 7.71 -4.86 -13.03
N ARG A 315 9.04 -4.90 -13.18
CA ARG A 315 9.86 -3.71 -13.43
C ARG A 315 9.64 -3.13 -14.82
N ILE A 316 9.48 -3.99 -15.84
CA ILE A 316 9.10 -3.56 -17.20
C ILE A 316 7.78 -2.78 -17.16
N THR A 317 6.79 -3.22 -16.36
CA THR A 317 5.49 -2.51 -16.27
C THR A 317 5.60 -1.06 -15.78
N VAL A 318 6.71 -0.67 -15.14
CA VAL A 318 6.93 0.73 -14.76
C VAL A 318 7.26 1.57 -16.00
N CYS A 319 8.10 1.05 -16.89
CA CYS A 319 8.54 1.72 -18.11
C CYS A 319 7.43 1.77 -19.16
N THR A 320 6.65 0.70 -19.30
CA THR A 320 5.62 0.58 -20.35
C THR A 320 4.36 1.42 -20.11
N ARG A 321 4.25 2.08 -18.96
CA ARG A 321 3.24 3.13 -18.73
C ARG A 321 3.38 4.30 -19.70
N CYS A 322 4.61 4.57 -20.13
CA CYS A 322 4.92 5.62 -21.11
C CYS A 322 5.50 5.04 -22.41
N HIS A 323 6.26 3.94 -22.33
CA HIS A 323 6.86 3.27 -23.48
C HIS A 323 6.05 2.04 -23.91
N SER A 324 4.83 2.24 -24.38
CA SER A 324 3.91 1.14 -24.71
C SER A 324 4.34 0.30 -25.92
N ASP A 325 4.94 0.93 -26.95
CA ASP A 325 5.44 0.26 -28.15
C ASP A 325 6.89 -0.23 -27.97
N TYR A 326 7.22 -0.84 -26.82
CA TYR A 326 8.60 -1.29 -26.60
C TYR A 326 8.98 -2.44 -27.53
N GLU A 327 8.09 -3.40 -27.79
CA GLU A 327 8.39 -4.56 -28.66
C GLU A 327 8.71 -4.13 -30.09
N GLY A 328 7.90 -3.24 -30.69
CA GLY A 328 8.13 -2.72 -32.04
C GLY A 328 9.42 -1.91 -32.16
N LYS A 329 9.85 -1.23 -31.08
CA LYS A 329 11.12 -0.48 -31.03
C LYS A 329 12.35 -1.36 -30.79
N HIS A 330 12.16 -2.64 -30.45
CA HIS A 330 13.25 -3.59 -30.19
C HIS A 330 13.32 -4.74 -31.22
N THR A 331 12.80 -4.54 -32.44
CA THR A 331 12.91 -5.50 -33.55
C THR A 331 14.34 -5.84 -33.97
N TRP A 332 15.31 -5.00 -33.58
CA TRP A 332 16.73 -5.25 -33.79
C TRP A 332 17.31 -6.33 -32.85
N LEU A 333 16.62 -6.64 -31.75
CA LEU A 333 17.08 -7.59 -30.73
C LEU A 333 16.61 -9.00 -31.10
N PRO A 334 17.53 -9.96 -31.32
CA PRO A 334 17.14 -11.34 -31.58
C PRO A 334 16.38 -11.92 -30.39
N HIS A 335 15.26 -12.60 -30.65
CA HIS A 335 14.39 -13.18 -29.60
C HIS A 335 14.10 -12.18 -28.47
N ALA A 336 13.60 -11.00 -28.83
CA ALA A 336 13.31 -9.92 -27.88
C ALA A 336 12.37 -10.38 -26.76
N GLU A 337 11.42 -11.29 -27.07
CA GLU A 337 10.52 -11.91 -26.12
C GLU A 337 11.24 -12.63 -24.98
N LEU A 338 12.33 -13.36 -25.29
CA LEU A 338 13.13 -14.04 -24.29
C LEU A 338 13.91 -13.03 -23.43
N HIS A 339 14.42 -11.97 -24.04
CA HIS A 339 15.09 -10.92 -23.29
C HIS A 339 14.14 -10.27 -22.28
N PHE A 340 12.93 -9.92 -22.68
CA PHE A 340 11.95 -9.29 -21.78
C PHE A 340 11.40 -10.24 -20.71
N MET A 341 11.50 -11.55 -20.91
CA MET A 341 11.16 -12.54 -19.89
C MET A 341 12.17 -12.56 -18.74
N TYR A 342 13.46 -12.40 -19.04
CA TYR A 342 14.56 -12.63 -18.09
C TYR A 342 15.34 -11.37 -17.68
N LEU A 343 15.16 -10.26 -18.40
CA LEU A 343 15.85 -8.98 -18.17
C LEU A 343 14.84 -7.86 -17.91
N GLU A 344 15.29 -6.82 -17.19
CA GLU A 344 14.57 -5.55 -17.08
C GLU A 344 15.16 -4.49 -18.02
N CYS A 345 14.38 -3.46 -18.37
CA CYS A 345 14.81 -2.40 -19.29
C CYS A 345 16.12 -1.72 -18.83
N SER A 346 16.27 -1.51 -17.51
CA SER A 346 17.44 -0.86 -16.91
C SER A 346 18.73 -1.65 -17.13
N THR A 347 18.68 -2.96 -17.41
CA THR A 347 19.87 -3.76 -17.70
C THR A 347 20.61 -3.27 -18.94
N CYS A 348 19.89 -2.73 -19.92
CA CYS A 348 20.46 -2.14 -21.14
C CYS A 348 20.45 -0.60 -21.10
N HIS A 349 19.38 0.01 -20.58
CA HIS A 349 19.19 1.47 -20.58
C HIS A 349 19.87 2.21 -19.42
N SER A 350 20.53 1.48 -18.52
CA SER A 350 21.45 2.03 -17.53
C SER A 350 22.72 1.16 -17.48
N PRO A 351 23.61 1.29 -18.47
CA PRO A 351 24.72 0.36 -18.66
C PRO A 351 25.71 0.34 -17.50
N ARG A 352 25.84 1.47 -16.78
CA ARG A 352 26.72 1.62 -15.61
C ARG A 352 26.14 1.01 -14.33
N SER A 353 24.89 0.54 -14.36
CA SER A 353 24.30 -0.18 -13.23
C SER A 353 25.01 -1.52 -13.01
N GLU A 354 25.18 -1.90 -11.75
CA GLU A 354 25.64 -3.24 -11.40
C GLU A 354 24.51 -4.23 -11.67
N LYS A 355 24.85 -5.29 -12.40
CA LYS A 355 23.94 -6.35 -12.81
C LYS A 355 24.33 -7.62 -12.07
N GLY A 356 23.33 -8.40 -11.70
CA GLY A 356 23.54 -9.70 -11.08
C GLY A 356 22.46 -10.68 -11.49
N MET A 357 22.78 -11.96 -11.41
CA MET A 357 21.78 -13.00 -11.60
C MET A 357 21.09 -13.28 -10.26
N VAL A 358 19.77 -13.33 -10.28
CA VAL A 358 18.96 -13.69 -9.12
C VAL A 358 18.16 -14.95 -9.43
N PHE A 359 18.26 -15.91 -8.52
CA PHE A 359 17.61 -17.21 -8.63
C PHE A 359 16.47 -17.26 -7.61
N ASN A 360 15.24 -17.36 -8.09
CA ASN A 360 14.05 -17.45 -7.26
C ASN A 360 13.59 -18.90 -7.20
N ILE A 361 13.27 -19.38 -6.00
CA ILE A 361 12.66 -20.70 -5.84
C ILE A 361 11.16 -20.57 -6.07
N LYS A 362 10.61 -21.42 -6.94
CA LYS A 362 9.20 -21.44 -7.31
C LYS A 362 8.57 -22.78 -6.98
N VAL A 363 7.26 -22.73 -6.73
CA VAL A 363 6.41 -23.91 -6.55
C VAL A 363 5.34 -23.86 -7.63
N ARG A 364 5.27 -24.93 -8.43
CA ARG A 364 4.25 -25.14 -9.46
C ARG A 364 3.20 -26.11 -8.95
N THR A 365 1.95 -25.67 -8.93
CA THR A 365 0.78 -26.47 -8.53
C THR A 365 -0.27 -26.40 -9.63
N GLU A 366 -1.34 -27.19 -9.53
CA GLU A 366 -2.49 -27.10 -10.44
C GLU A 366 -3.14 -25.71 -10.42
N ALA A 367 -3.07 -24.99 -9.29
CA ALA A 367 -3.56 -23.62 -9.15
C ALA A 367 -2.65 -22.55 -9.78
N GLY A 368 -1.48 -22.94 -10.32
CA GLY A 368 -0.51 -22.06 -10.95
C GLY A 368 0.87 -22.04 -10.31
N GLU A 369 1.72 -21.15 -10.79
CA GLU A 369 3.10 -20.97 -10.34
C GLU A 369 3.23 -19.76 -9.40
N ARG A 370 3.91 -19.95 -8.26
CA ARG A 370 4.23 -18.86 -7.32
C ARG A 370 5.64 -19.01 -6.76
N ASN A 371 6.18 -17.93 -6.19
CA ASN A 371 7.41 -18.00 -5.43
C ASN A 371 7.20 -18.86 -4.16
N LEU A 372 8.24 -19.56 -3.75
CA LEU A 372 8.32 -20.22 -2.45
C LEU A 372 8.13 -19.18 -1.35
N SER A 373 7.27 -19.48 -0.38
CA SER A 373 7.01 -18.62 0.77
C SER A 373 7.75 -19.10 2.01
N TYR A 374 7.85 -18.24 3.02
CA TYR A 374 8.41 -18.61 4.32
C TYR A 374 7.62 -19.76 4.96
N ASP A 375 6.30 -19.78 4.80
CA ASP A 375 5.44 -20.83 5.36
C ASP A 375 5.68 -22.19 4.69
N ASP A 376 6.02 -22.22 3.39
CA ASP A 376 6.39 -23.47 2.71
C ASP A 376 7.67 -24.06 3.29
N ILE A 377 8.67 -23.21 3.57
CA ILE A 377 9.92 -23.64 4.20
C ILE A 377 9.65 -24.13 5.62
N ALA A 378 8.85 -23.39 6.38
CA ALA A 378 8.50 -23.79 7.73
C ALA A 378 7.79 -25.15 7.78
N ALA A 379 6.90 -25.40 6.81
CA ALA A 379 6.23 -26.68 6.65
C ALA A 379 7.19 -27.81 6.21
N ALA A 380 8.08 -27.54 5.24
CA ALA A 380 9.02 -28.53 4.71
C ALA A 380 10.07 -29.02 5.72
N PHE A 381 10.54 -28.11 6.57
CA PHE A 381 11.59 -28.38 7.55
C PHE A 381 11.04 -28.58 8.98
N GLY A 382 9.74 -28.36 9.21
CA GLY A 382 9.12 -28.50 10.52
C GLY A 382 9.67 -27.52 11.56
N THR A 383 10.11 -26.33 11.13
CA THR A 383 10.80 -25.36 11.99
C THR A 383 10.51 -23.92 11.57
N LYS A 384 10.64 -22.97 12.50
CA LYS A 384 10.51 -21.53 12.24
C LYS A 384 11.87 -20.84 12.13
N ARG A 385 12.93 -21.59 11.79
CA ARG A 385 14.24 -21.03 11.48
C ARG A 385 14.21 -20.33 10.12
N SER A 386 15.11 -19.36 9.91
CA SER A 386 15.24 -18.66 8.63
C SER A 386 15.67 -19.64 7.54
N ALA A 387 15.27 -19.36 6.30
CA ALA A 387 15.70 -20.15 5.15
C ALA A 387 17.23 -20.14 5.01
N ARG A 388 17.85 -18.99 5.30
CA ARG A 388 19.29 -18.81 5.35
C ARG A 388 19.96 -19.79 6.31
N ASP A 389 19.51 -19.87 7.56
CA ASP A 389 20.13 -20.73 8.58
C ASP A 389 19.89 -22.24 8.32
N LEU A 390 18.95 -22.57 7.43
CA LEU A 390 18.68 -23.95 7.03
C LEU A 390 19.59 -24.42 5.90
N ILE A 391 20.02 -23.50 5.04
CA ILE A 391 21.01 -23.75 3.99
C ILE A 391 22.42 -23.67 4.56
N ASP A 392 22.77 -22.54 5.17
CA ASP A 392 24.07 -22.24 5.78
C ASP A 392 24.19 -22.95 7.13
N ARG A 393 24.58 -24.23 7.11
CA ARG A 393 24.59 -25.10 8.29
C ARG A 393 25.82 -24.88 9.14
N ASP A 394 26.93 -24.47 8.52
CA ASP A 394 28.20 -24.18 9.19
C ASP A 394 28.38 -22.70 9.56
N LEU A 395 27.44 -21.84 9.16
CA LEU A 395 27.38 -20.40 9.47
C LEU A 395 28.53 -19.59 8.85
N ASP A 396 29.11 -20.08 7.75
CA ASP A 396 30.20 -19.40 7.04
C ASP A 396 29.72 -18.28 6.09
N ARG A 397 28.39 -18.11 5.97
CA ARG A 397 27.71 -17.12 5.10
C ARG A 397 27.87 -17.35 3.61
N ARG A 398 28.28 -18.54 3.20
CA ARG A 398 28.33 -18.99 1.81
C ARG A 398 27.31 -20.11 1.65
N ILE A 399 27.21 -20.60 0.41
CA ILE A 399 26.41 -21.79 0.13
C ILE A 399 27.34 -22.76 -0.57
N ALA A 400 27.55 -23.93 0.04
CA ALA A 400 28.28 -25.03 -0.55
C ALA A 400 27.35 -26.04 -1.25
N SER A 401 27.91 -26.83 -2.17
CA SER A 401 27.17 -27.93 -2.81
C SER A 401 26.65 -28.96 -1.80
N SER A 402 27.41 -29.23 -0.74
CA SER A 402 27.06 -30.14 0.36
C SER A 402 25.86 -29.65 1.19
N GLU A 403 25.55 -28.36 1.14
CA GLU A 403 24.48 -27.72 1.90
C GLU A 403 23.21 -27.54 1.06
N ILE A 404 23.38 -27.06 -0.17
CA ILE A 404 22.28 -26.70 -1.05
C ILE A 404 21.50 -27.93 -1.54
N VAL A 405 22.20 -29.04 -1.81
CA VAL A 405 21.58 -30.27 -2.34
C VAL A 405 20.58 -30.87 -1.33
N PRO A 406 20.97 -31.15 -0.06
CA PRO A 406 20.02 -31.64 0.94
C PRO A 406 18.82 -30.71 1.18
N PHE A 407 19.05 -29.40 1.11
CA PHE A 407 17.97 -28.42 1.27
C PHE A 407 16.91 -28.56 0.17
N PHE A 408 17.32 -28.63 -1.10
CA PHE A 408 16.39 -28.79 -2.21
C PHE A 408 15.75 -30.19 -2.27
N ASP A 409 16.48 -31.25 -1.90
CA ASP A 409 15.91 -32.59 -1.82
C ASP A 409 14.77 -32.66 -0.79
N ARG A 410 14.97 -32.04 0.38
CA ARG A 410 13.91 -31.91 1.38
C ARG A 410 12.73 -31.12 0.83
N LEU A 411 12.96 -29.91 0.30
CA LEU A 411 11.88 -29.10 -0.28
C LEU A 411 11.07 -29.88 -1.33
N LYS A 412 11.74 -30.62 -2.20
CA LYS A 412 11.09 -31.41 -3.26
C LYS A 412 10.21 -32.53 -2.71
N THR A 413 10.66 -33.21 -1.65
CA THR A 413 9.91 -34.33 -1.06
C THR A 413 8.72 -33.89 -0.21
N THR A 414 8.79 -32.71 0.41
CA THR A 414 7.78 -32.27 1.38
C THR A 414 6.82 -31.22 0.83
N THR A 415 7.21 -30.45 -0.19
CA THR A 415 6.38 -29.39 -0.75
C THR A 415 5.35 -29.98 -1.71
N ARG A 416 4.08 -29.58 -1.58
CA ARG A 416 3.03 -29.97 -2.53
C ARG A 416 3.23 -29.20 -3.84
N GLY A 417 3.63 -29.91 -4.89
CA GLY A 417 3.87 -29.36 -6.23
C GLY A 417 5.31 -29.52 -6.68
N THR A 418 5.61 -29.06 -7.89
CA THR A 418 6.96 -29.14 -8.45
C THR A 418 7.77 -27.93 -8.02
N VAL A 419 8.86 -28.16 -7.29
CA VAL A 419 9.84 -27.12 -6.96
C VAL A 419 10.72 -26.86 -8.19
N ALA A 420 10.84 -25.60 -8.58
CA ALA A 420 11.61 -25.14 -9.72
C ALA A 420 12.47 -23.93 -9.33
N ILE A 421 13.48 -23.61 -10.13
CA ILE A 421 14.32 -22.43 -9.94
C ILE A 421 14.24 -21.58 -11.20
N ASP A 422 13.88 -20.32 -10.98
CA ASP A 422 13.77 -19.33 -12.04
C ASP A 422 14.93 -18.33 -11.93
N GLY A 423 15.77 -18.28 -12.97
CA GLY A 423 16.91 -17.38 -13.06
C GLY A 423 16.57 -16.13 -13.87
N SER A 424 16.93 -14.96 -13.36
CA SER A 424 16.81 -13.70 -14.11
C SER A 424 18.02 -12.79 -13.90
N ILE A 425 18.28 -11.91 -14.85
CA ILE A 425 19.35 -10.91 -14.76
C ILE A 425 18.71 -9.57 -14.42
N VAL A 426 19.05 -9.05 -13.25
CA VAL A 426 18.51 -7.80 -12.73
C VAL A 426 19.62 -6.83 -12.36
N VAL A 427 19.28 -5.56 -12.35
CA VAL A 427 20.07 -4.49 -11.74
C VAL A 427 19.98 -4.63 -10.23
N THR A 428 21.11 -4.96 -9.62
CA THR A 428 21.26 -5.12 -8.16
C THR A 428 21.60 -3.78 -7.49
N ARG A 429 22.37 -2.93 -8.20
CA ARG A 429 22.64 -1.54 -7.83
C ARG A 429 22.45 -0.63 -9.03
N VAL A 430 21.39 0.16 -8.97
CA VAL A 430 21.01 1.07 -10.06
C VAL A 430 21.87 2.33 -10.07
N HIS A 431 22.41 2.64 -11.23
CA HIS A 431 22.95 3.94 -11.59
C HIS A 431 21.82 4.72 -12.28
N HIS A 432 21.28 5.77 -11.67
CA HIS A 432 20.05 6.45 -12.17
C HIS A 432 20.28 7.33 -13.41
N ASP A 433 21.25 6.98 -14.25
CA ASP A 433 21.50 7.62 -15.53
C ASP A 433 20.87 6.80 -16.66
N TYR A 434 19.98 7.44 -17.39
CA TYR A 434 19.24 6.89 -18.53
C TYR A 434 19.47 7.75 -19.78
N SER A 435 20.56 8.52 -19.86
CA SER A 435 20.89 9.32 -21.04
C SER A 435 21.34 8.45 -22.23
N GLU A 436 21.91 7.28 -21.95
CA GLU A 436 22.50 6.37 -22.94
C GLU A 436 21.44 5.47 -23.59
N VAL A 437 20.55 6.06 -24.39
CA VAL A 437 19.48 5.33 -25.10
C VAL A 437 19.92 4.78 -26.46
N GLN A 438 21.06 5.22 -27.01
CA GLN A 438 21.46 4.93 -28.40
C GLN A 438 22.94 4.55 -28.63
N LYS A 439 23.77 4.37 -27.59
CA LYS A 439 25.19 4.04 -27.79
C LYS A 439 25.60 2.64 -27.30
N ARG A 440 26.24 1.92 -28.24
CA ARG A 440 27.30 0.88 -28.12
C ARG A 440 27.07 -0.46 -27.40
N ASP A 441 25.89 -0.78 -26.87
CA ASP A 441 25.61 -2.16 -26.36
C ASP A 441 24.85 -3.07 -27.34
N LYS A 442 24.78 -2.70 -28.64
CA LYS A 442 24.47 -3.69 -29.71
C LYS A 442 25.56 -4.76 -29.87
N VAL A 443 26.61 -4.69 -29.06
CA VAL A 443 27.62 -5.72 -28.96
C VAL A 443 27.06 -6.81 -28.06
N CYS A 444 26.36 -7.78 -28.66
CA CYS A 444 25.76 -8.91 -27.94
C CYS A 444 26.77 -9.61 -27.02
N THR A 445 28.07 -9.57 -27.36
CA THR A 445 29.15 -10.19 -26.57
C THR A 445 29.35 -9.56 -25.18
N THR A 446 28.84 -8.36 -24.89
CA THR A 446 28.89 -7.79 -23.52
C THR A 446 28.08 -8.63 -22.53
N CYS A 447 26.97 -9.23 -23.00
CA CYS A 447 26.10 -10.08 -22.18
C CYS A 447 26.22 -11.57 -22.52
N HIS A 448 26.48 -11.90 -23.78
CA HIS A 448 26.65 -13.29 -24.26
C HIS A 448 28.12 -13.71 -24.31
N SER A 449 28.91 -13.27 -23.33
CA SER A 449 30.26 -13.76 -23.05
C SER A 449 30.26 -14.43 -21.68
N ASP A 450 31.13 -15.41 -21.52
CA ASP A 450 31.44 -16.06 -20.24
C ASP A 450 32.16 -15.13 -19.23
N ASP A 451 32.53 -13.92 -19.65
CA ASP A 451 33.08 -12.87 -18.78
C ASP A 451 32.05 -11.75 -18.51
N ALA A 452 30.78 -11.96 -18.86
CA ALA A 452 29.74 -10.96 -18.61
C ALA A 452 29.66 -10.61 -17.10
N PRO A 453 29.53 -9.32 -16.73
CA PRO A 453 29.66 -8.87 -15.33
C PRO A 453 28.73 -9.56 -14.32
N PHE A 454 27.54 -9.99 -14.76
CA PHE A 454 26.55 -10.61 -13.90
C PHE A 454 26.92 -12.04 -13.46
N TYR A 455 27.82 -12.74 -14.16
CA TYR A 455 28.33 -14.05 -13.71
C TYR A 455 29.21 -13.94 -12.46
N GLN A 456 29.73 -12.75 -12.14
CA GLN A 456 30.50 -12.53 -10.90
C GLN A 456 29.60 -12.18 -9.70
N SER A 457 28.29 -12.01 -9.92
CA SER A 457 27.34 -11.51 -8.92
C SER A 457 26.03 -12.29 -9.00
N MET A 458 26.02 -13.47 -8.40
CA MET A 458 24.88 -14.39 -8.41
C MET A 458 24.31 -14.56 -6.99
N TYR A 459 22.98 -14.54 -6.88
CA TYR A 459 22.29 -14.59 -5.60
C TYR A 459 21.10 -15.56 -5.63
N LEU A 460 21.00 -16.42 -4.63
CA LEU A 460 19.79 -17.19 -4.34
C LEU A 460 18.87 -16.34 -3.46
N VAL A 461 17.62 -16.15 -3.90
CA VAL A 461 16.60 -15.39 -3.18
C VAL A 461 15.82 -16.34 -2.27
N LEU A 462 15.91 -16.10 -0.97
CA LEU A 462 15.28 -16.93 0.05
C LEU A 462 14.18 -16.16 0.78
N PRO A 463 12.97 -16.74 0.95
CA PRO A 463 11.90 -16.07 1.68
C PRO A 463 12.18 -16.08 3.19
N GLU A 464 11.98 -14.93 3.81
CA GLU A 464 12.16 -14.73 5.25
C GLU A 464 10.84 -14.35 5.91
N ARG A 465 10.78 -14.40 7.25
CA ARG A 465 9.59 -13.97 8.00
C ARG A 465 9.19 -12.53 7.69
N GLN A 466 10.16 -11.68 7.34
CA GLN A 466 9.94 -10.31 6.89
C GLN A 466 10.73 -10.04 5.60
N GLY A 467 10.14 -10.35 4.44
CA GLY A 467 10.72 -10.07 3.13
C GLY A 467 11.57 -11.22 2.61
N PHE A 468 12.75 -10.91 2.07
CA PHE A 468 13.64 -11.87 1.44
C PHE A 468 15.10 -11.60 1.82
N SER A 469 15.90 -12.67 1.85
CA SER A 469 17.35 -12.57 1.93
C SER A 469 17.99 -12.96 0.60
N HIS A 470 19.06 -12.26 0.23
CA HIS A 470 19.84 -12.54 -0.97
C HIS A 470 21.15 -13.18 -0.53
N MET A 471 21.29 -14.48 -0.73
CA MET A 471 22.52 -15.20 -0.40
C MET A 471 23.42 -15.31 -1.64
N PRO A 472 24.69 -14.86 -1.57
CA PRO A 472 25.64 -15.06 -2.65
C PRO A 472 25.80 -16.56 -2.94
N VAL A 473 25.79 -16.93 -4.22
CA VAL A 473 25.96 -18.32 -4.66
C VAL A 473 26.93 -18.36 -5.85
N LYS A 474 27.76 -19.41 -5.94
CA LYS A 474 28.66 -19.60 -7.08
C LYS A 474 27.97 -20.39 -8.19
N GLY A 475 28.39 -20.16 -9.43
CA GLY A 475 27.85 -20.86 -10.60
C GLY A 475 28.12 -22.37 -10.52
N THR A 476 29.28 -22.77 -9.99
CA THR A 476 29.62 -24.18 -9.72
C THR A 476 28.64 -24.85 -8.77
N VAL A 477 28.22 -24.13 -7.72
CA VAL A 477 27.25 -24.63 -6.72
C VAL A 477 25.86 -24.76 -7.34
N LEU A 478 25.44 -23.81 -8.18
CA LEU A 478 24.17 -23.92 -8.93
C LEU A 478 24.20 -25.09 -9.94
N ALA A 479 25.32 -25.31 -10.63
CA ALA A 479 25.48 -26.42 -11.55
C ALA A 479 25.49 -27.79 -10.86
N SER A 480 25.76 -27.83 -9.54
CA SER A 480 25.72 -29.06 -8.74
C SER A 480 24.31 -29.50 -8.32
N MET A 481 23.29 -28.66 -8.56
CA MET A 481 21.91 -28.93 -8.20
C MET A 481 21.37 -30.19 -8.91
N PRO A 482 20.43 -30.92 -8.27
CA PRO A 482 19.78 -32.06 -8.90
C PRO A 482 19.22 -31.72 -10.29
N SER A 483 19.58 -32.48 -11.32
CA SER A 483 19.06 -32.33 -12.69
C SER A 483 17.53 -32.42 -12.80
N SER A 484 16.89 -32.94 -11.75
CA SER A 484 15.44 -33.00 -11.59
C SER A 484 14.78 -31.69 -11.16
N LEU A 485 15.55 -30.67 -10.75
CA LEU A 485 15.03 -29.31 -10.60
C LEU A 485 14.91 -28.69 -11.98
N ALA A 486 13.70 -28.25 -12.33
CA ALA A 486 13.50 -27.48 -13.55
C ALA A 486 14.21 -26.12 -13.40
N LEU A 487 15.41 -26.03 -13.98
CA LEU A 487 16.13 -24.78 -14.22
C LEU A 487 15.77 -24.32 -15.63
N ASN A 488 15.24 -23.11 -15.76
CA ASN A 488 14.90 -22.50 -17.05
C ASN A 488 16.02 -21.62 -17.63
N PHE A 489 17.23 -21.71 -17.08
CA PHE A 489 18.37 -20.88 -17.48
C PHE A 489 19.65 -21.70 -17.58
N ILE A 490 20.45 -21.45 -18.64
CA ILE A 490 21.75 -22.11 -18.88
C ILE A 490 22.87 -21.13 -18.53
N LEU A 491 23.74 -21.50 -17.59
CA LEU A 491 24.95 -20.72 -17.26
C LEU A 491 26.03 -20.96 -18.33
N LEU A 492 26.40 -19.93 -19.09
CA LEU A 492 27.45 -20.04 -20.09
C LEU A 492 28.82 -20.14 -19.43
N GLY A 493 29.68 -21.05 -19.92
CA GLY A 493 31.07 -21.19 -19.47
C GLY A 493 31.29 -22.01 -18.21
N GLU A 494 30.25 -22.31 -17.42
CA GLU A 494 30.37 -23.08 -16.17
C GLU A 494 30.70 -24.57 -16.37
N THR A 495 30.55 -25.08 -17.59
CA THR A 495 30.92 -26.45 -17.97
C THR A 495 32.40 -26.61 -18.31
N LYS A 496 33.17 -25.51 -18.45
CA LYS A 496 34.57 -25.53 -18.89
C LYS A 496 35.56 -25.27 -17.74
N LEU A 497 36.66 -26.01 -17.71
CA LEU A 497 37.77 -25.80 -16.76
C LEU A 497 38.61 -24.54 -17.11
N ARG A 498 38.76 -23.59 -16.18
CA ARG A 498 39.64 -22.41 -16.34
C ARG A 498 40.99 -22.59 -15.62
N TRP A 499 42.03 -21.89 -16.10
CA TRP A 499 43.37 -21.93 -15.46
C TRP A 499 43.37 -21.37 -14.02
N SER A 500 42.47 -20.44 -13.70
CA SER A 500 42.26 -19.97 -12.32
C SER A 500 41.82 -21.10 -11.39
N ASP A 501 40.99 -22.03 -11.87
CA ASP A 501 40.44 -23.13 -11.08
C ASP A 501 41.54 -24.13 -10.73
N ILE A 502 42.38 -24.46 -11.70
CA ILE A 502 43.57 -25.30 -11.52
C ILE A 502 44.52 -24.66 -10.49
N LYS A 503 44.83 -23.37 -10.64
CA LYS A 503 45.69 -22.65 -9.69
C LYS A 503 45.10 -22.65 -8.27
N THR A 504 43.78 -22.52 -8.13
CA THR A 504 43.10 -22.51 -6.84
C THR A 504 43.11 -23.89 -6.20
N LEU A 505 42.89 -24.95 -6.98
CA LEU A 505 42.97 -26.35 -6.55
C LEU A 505 44.36 -26.74 -6.03
N PHE A 506 45.43 -26.31 -6.71
CA PHE A 506 46.80 -26.59 -6.28
C PHE A 506 47.26 -25.75 -5.07
N ARG A 507 46.63 -24.59 -4.83
CA ARG A 507 46.94 -23.72 -3.69
C ARG A 507 46.16 -24.05 -2.42
N ALA A 508 44.99 -24.67 -2.55
CA ALA A 508 44.15 -25.05 -1.41
C ALA A 508 44.73 -26.26 -0.67
N LYS A 509 44.58 -26.29 0.66
CA LYS A 509 44.98 -27.39 1.55
C LYS A 509 43.82 -27.75 2.49
N GLY A 510 43.80 -28.99 3.00
CA GLY A 510 42.79 -29.44 3.97
C GLY A 510 41.36 -29.50 3.42
N GLU A 511 40.38 -29.15 4.24
CA GLU A 511 38.95 -29.16 3.91
C GLU A 511 38.59 -28.28 2.71
N THR A 512 39.21 -27.09 2.60
CA THR A 512 39.00 -26.18 1.47
C THR A 512 39.36 -26.84 0.13
N ARG A 513 40.36 -27.73 0.11
CA ARG A 513 40.71 -28.47 -1.11
C ARG A 513 39.66 -29.52 -1.46
N ARG A 514 39.07 -30.17 -0.45
CA ARG A 514 37.98 -31.14 -0.62
C ARG A 514 36.73 -30.47 -1.20
N GLU A 515 36.32 -29.33 -0.65
CA GLU A 515 35.19 -28.55 -1.17
C GLU A 515 35.41 -28.12 -2.62
N ILE A 516 36.60 -27.62 -2.97
CA ILE A 516 36.91 -27.26 -4.36
C ILE A 516 36.83 -28.47 -5.29
N ILE A 517 37.26 -29.65 -4.84
CA ILE A 517 37.18 -30.90 -5.64
C ILE A 517 35.72 -31.31 -5.86
N GLU A 518 34.86 -31.15 -4.84
CA GLU A 518 33.42 -31.42 -4.94
C GLU A 518 32.69 -30.39 -5.83
N ASP A 519 33.07 -29.12 -5.78
CA ASP A 519 32.51 -28.07 -6.64
C ASP A 519 32.89 -28.26 -8.13
N LEU A 520 34.00 -28.94 -8.43
CA LEU A 520 34.51 -29.13 -9.79
C LEU A 520 33.81 -30.26 -10.58
N ARG A 521 32.87 -31.02 -9.98
CA ARG A 521 32.20 -32.24 -10.52
C ARG A 521 32.23 -32.40 -12.04
N PHE A 522 31.37 -31.71 -12.79
CA PHE A 522 31.24 -31.92 -14.24
C PHE A 522 32.51 -31.52 -15.05
N ARG A 523 33.36 -30.63 -14.52
CA ARG A 523 34.61 -30.18 -15.17
C ARG A 523 35.73 -31.23 -15.12
N TRP A 524 35.58 -32.31 -14.34
CA TRP A 524 36.52 -33.44 -14.37
C TRP A 524 36.56 -34.11 -15.75
N ILE A 525 35.48 -34.02 -16.53
CA ILE A 525 35.45 -34.54 -17.91
C ILE A 525 36.47 -33.80 -18.78
N ASP A 526 36.65 -32.49 -18.61
CA ASP A 526 37.67 -31.73 -19.34
C ASP A 526 39.09 -32.14 -18.93
N ILE A 527 39.32 -32.39 -17.63
CA ILE A 527 40.63 -32.87 -17.13
C ILE A 527 40.94 -34.24 -17.73
N ILE A 528 39.97 -35.15 -17.73
CA ILE A 528 40.08 -36.47 -18.35
C ILE A 528 40.33 -36.33 -19.84
N GLY A 529 39.60 -35.45 -20.53
CA GLY A 529 39.78 -35.17 -21.96
C GLY A 529 41.17 -34.63 -22.29
N ILE A 530 41.69 -33.68 -21.51
CA ILE A 530 43.06 -33.16 -21.65
C ILE A 530 44.08 -34.27 -21.39
N PHE A 531 43.88 -35.09 -20.36
CA PHE A 531 44.77 -36.22 -20.07
C PHE A 531 44.80 -37.23 -21.22
N ILE A 532 43.63 -37.58 -21.78
CA ILE A 532 43.53 -38.45 -22.97
C ILE A 532 44.29 -37.82 -24.15
N LEU A 533 44.11 -36.53 -24.41
CA LEU A 533 44.81 -35.83 -25.49
C LEU A 533 46.33 -35.88 -25.31
N ILE A 534 46.83 -35.62 -24.10
CA ILE A 534 48.26 -35.72 -23.77
C ILE A 534 48.75 -37.16 -23.95
N MET A 535 47.97 -38.16 -23.53
CA MET A 535 48.33 -39.57 -23.67
C MET A 535 48.43 -39.98 -25.14
N VAL A 536 47.51 -39.50 -25.98
CA VAL A 536 47.54 -39.70 -27.44
C VAL A 536 48.78 -39.06 -28.05
N LEU A 537 49.08 -37.81 -27.71
CA LEU A 537 50.28 -37.11 -28.18
C LEU A 537 51.57 -37.83 -27.75
N PHE A 538 51.63 -38.29 -26.50
CA PHE A 538 52.74 -39.09 -26.00
C PHE A 538 52.90 -40.39 -26.80
N PHE A 539 51.81 -41.11 -27.07
CA PHE A 539 51.85 -42.34 -27.85
C PHE A 539 52.30 -42.09 -29.30
N ILE A 540 51.89 -40.99 -29.91
CA ILE A 540 52.37 -40.55 -31.23
C ILE A 540 53.88 -40.32 -31.20
N VAL A 541 54.40 -39.60 -30.19
CA VAL A 541 55.84 -39.35 -30.04
C VAL A 541 56.61 -40.65 -29.83
N VAL A 542 56.13 -41.54 -28.96
CA VAL A 542 56.74 -42.86 -28.74
C VAL A 542 56.73 -43.67 -30.03
N HIS A 543 55.62 -43.69 -30.77
CA HIS A 543 55.53 -44.38 -32.06
C HIS A 543 56.53 -43.82 -33.09
N ILE A 544 56.69 -42.50 -33.16
CA ILE A 544 57.69 -41.84 -34.02
C ILE A 544 59.11 -42.27 -33.60
N ILE A 545 59.43 -42.21 -32.31
CA ILE A 545 60.75 -42.61 -31.78
C ILE A 545 61.02 -44.08 -32.08
N LEU A 546 60.08 -44.97 -31.82
CA LEU A 546 60.20 -46.40 -32.15
C LEU A 546 60.42 -46.60 -33.64
N ARG A 547 59.71 -45.87 -34.51
CA ARG A 547 59.90 -45.94 -35.96
C ARG A 547 61.28 -45.44 -36.42
N VAL A 548 61.86 -44.46 -35.71
CA VAL A 548 63.21 -43.95 -35.99
C VAL A 548 64.28 -44.91 -35.47
N VAL A 549 64.09 -45.47 -34.27
CA VAL A 549 65.08 -46.34 -33.61
C VAL A 549 65.08 -47.76 -34.18
N PHE A 550 63.93 -48.32 -34.53
CA PHE A 550 63.78 -49.68 -35.06
C PHE A 550 63.68 -49.74 -36.60
N ARG A 551 63.89 -48.62 -37.30
CA ARG A 551 64.26 -48.63 -38.73
C ARG A 551 65.73 -49.08 -38.87
N ARG A 552 65.96 -50.37 -38.66
CA ARG A 552 67.09 -51.11 -39.22
C ARG A 552 66.55 -52.20 -40.13
#